data_AF-A0A954U8Q2-F1
#
_entry.id   AF-A0A954U8Q2-F1
#
_cell.length_a   1.000
_cell.length_b   1.000
_cell.length_c   1.000
_cell.angle_alpha   90.00
_cell.angle_beta   90.00
_cell.angle_gamma   90.00
#
_symmetry.space_group_name_H-M   'P 1'
#
loop_
_entity.id
_entity.type
_entity.pdbx_description
1 polymer ?
#
loop_
_entity_poly.entity_id
_entity_poly.type
_entity_poly.pdbx_seq_one_letter_code
_entity_poly.pdbx_strand_id
1 'polypeptide(L)' 'PLAPVECDAEAGVLRMRSAPPSRDESGSRYYEVDVQRDEGVIFSRYAARPGQPRESAPAHFTRETLGRLADDIIESTRGD' A
#
# COMPACT_ATOMS: atom_id res chain seq x y z
N PRO A 1 4.16 5.25 7.07
CA PRO A 1 3.19 6.11 6.39
C PRO A 1 2.80 5.54 5.02
N LEU A 2 1.51 5.41 4.79
CA LEU A 2 0.94 5.21 3.47
C LEU A 2 0.55 6.58 2.89
N ALA A 3 0.71 6.73 1.58
CA ALA A 3 0.22 7.89 0.85
C ALA A 3 -0.69 7.43 -0.29
N PRO A 4 -1.80 8.12 -0.59
CA PRO A 4 -2.64 7.80 -1.72
C PRO A 4 -1.85 7.96 -3.02
N VAL A 5 -1.99 6.99 -3.92
CA VAL A 5 -1.40 7.03 -5.28
C VAL A 5 -2.47 7.05 -6.37
N GLU A 6 -3.69 6.60 -6.05
CA GLU A 6 -4.85 6.61 -6.93
C GLU A 6 -6.11 6.70 -6.05
N CYS A 7 -7.06 7.54 -6.46
CA CYS A 7 -8.36 7.69 -5.83
C CYS A 7 -9.40 7.77 -6.94
N ASP A 8 -10.24 6.75 -7.05
CA ASP A 8 -11.32 6.66 -8.02
C ASP A 8 -12.65 6.51 -7.27
N ALA A 9 -13.34 7.64 -7.11
CA ALA A 9 -14.59 7.69 -6.33
C ALA A 9 -15.77 7.01 -7.05
N GLU A 10 -15.74 6.93 -8.38
CA GLU A 10 -16.77 6.28 -9.18
C GLU A 10 -16.67 4.75 -9.08
N ALA A 11 -15.46 4.21 -9.14
CA ALA A 11 -15.18 2.79 -8.93
C ALA A 11 -15.12 2.40 -7.44
N GLY A 12 -15.06 3.37 -6.53
CA GLY A 12 -14.95 3.14 -5.08
C GLY A 12 -13.61 2.52 -4.69
N VAL A 13 -12.53 2.92 -5.36
CA VAL A 13 -11.17 2.38 -5.18
C VAL A 13 -10.23 3.47 -4.69
N LEU A 14 -9.59 3.24 -3.55
CA LEU A 14 -8.46 4.02 -3.06
C LEU A 14 -7.23 3.12 -3.01
N ARG A 15 -6.20 3.45 -3.79
CA ARG A 15 -4.90 2.78 -3.72
C ARG A 15 -3.91 3.66 -2.99
N MET A 16 -3.25 3.08 -2.00
CA MET A 16 -2.23 3.72 -1.20
C MET A 16 -0.90 2.95 -1.28
N ARG A 17 0.22 3.65 -1.11
CA ARG A 17 1.55 3.06 -1.12
C ARG A 17 2.41 3.58 0.01
N SER A 18 3.30 2.74 0.54
CA SER A 18 4.29 3.18 1.52
C SER A 18 5.20 4.28 0.94
N ALA A 19 5.27 5.42 1.60
CA ALA A 19 6.07 6.57 1.21
C ALA A 19 6.86 7.11 2.41
N PRO A 20 8.21 7.14 2.37
CA PRO A 20 9.07 6.59 1.31
C PRO A 20 9.03 5.05 1.27
N PRO A 21 9.32 4.43 0.11
CA PRO A 21 9.50 2.98 0.03
C PRO A 21 10.71 2.54 0.85
N SER A 22 10.69 1.31 1.35
CA SER A 22 11.88 0.70 1.94
C SER A 22 12.92 0.47 0.85
N ARG A 23 14.14 0.95 1.03
CA ARG A 23 15.24 0.78 0.08
C ARG A 23 16.34 -0.09 0.67
N ASP A 24 16.93 -0.90 -0.18
CA ASP A 24 18.07 -1.77 0.12
C ASP A 24 18.97 -1.90 -1.13
N GLU A 25 20.14 -2.52 -1.01
CA GLU A 25 21.08 -2.75 -2.13
C GLU A 25 20.42 -3.43 -3.35
N SER A 26 19.38 -4.25 -3.10
CA SER A 26 18.63 -4.95 -4.15
C SER A 26 17.51 -4.14 -4.83
N GLY A 27 17.27 -2.89 -4.42
CA GLY A 27 16.23 -2.03 -4.99
C GLY A 27 15.21 -1.52 -3.97
N SER A 28 14.02 -1.16 -4.44
CA SER A 28 12.95 -0.62 -3.59
C SER A 28 11.88 -1.67 -3.31
N ARG A 29 11.38 -1.71 -2.08
CA ARG A 29 10.23 -2.51 -1.67
C ARG A 29 9.18 -1.58 -1.10
N TYR A 30 7.93 -1.85 -1.41
CA TYR A 30 6.82 -1.07 -0.89
C TYR A 30 5.61 -1.93 -0.64
N TYR A 31 4.82 -1.49 0.33
CA TYR A 31 3.48 -2.01 0.53
C TYR A 31 2.50 -1.21 -0.31
N GLU A 32 1.52 -1.88 -0.87
CA GLU A 32 0.39 -1.31 -1.58
C GLU A 32 -0.87 -1.79 -0.87
N VAL A 33 -1.79 -0.86 -0.64
CA VAL A 33 -3.09 -1.13 -0.03
C VAL A 33 -4.14 -0.68 -1.01
N ASP A 34 -4.99 -1.61 -1.41
CA ASP A 34 -6.18 -1.34 -2.20
C ASP A 34 -7.38 -1.40 -1.26
N VAL A 35 -8.05 -0.26 -1.08
CA VAL A 35 -9.30 -0.16 -0.34
C VAL A 35 -10.41 -0.08 -1.37
N GLN A 36 -11.27 -1.09 -1.36
CA GLN A 36 -12.42 -1.20 -2.23
C GLN A 36 -13.69 -1.12 -1.38
N ARG A 37 -14.65 -0.27 -1.78
CA ARG A 37 -15.87 -0.01 -1.02
C ARG A 37 -16.64 -1.29 -0.66
N ASP A 38 -16.76 -2.23 -1.61
CA ASP A 38 -17.58 -3.44 -1.46
C ASP A 38 -16.77 -4.73 -1.23
N GLU A 39 -15.48 -4.74 -1.61
CA GLU A 39 -14.62 -5.94 -1.55
C GLU A 39 -13.64 -5.93 -0.36
N GLY A 40 -13.57 -4.82 0.38
CA GLY A 40 -12.71 -4.68 1.55
C GLY A 40 -11.30 -4.21 1.19
N VAL A 41 -10.31 -4.67 1.95
CA VAL A 41 -8.93 -4.17 1.87
C VAL A 41 -7.96 -5.28 1.48
N ILE A 42 -7.18 -5.04 0.41
CA ILE A 42 -6.14 -5.95 -0.06
C ILE A 42 -4.77 -5.35 0.28
N PHE A 43 -3.95 -6.12 0.99
CA PHE A 43 -2.57 -5.76 1.30
C PHE A 43 -1.60 -6.53 0.41
N SER A 44 -0.83 -5.79 -0.38
CA SER A 44 0.19 -6.33 -1.28
C SER A 44 1.57 -5.79 -0.94
N ARG A 45 2.61 -6.54 -1.29
CA ARG A 45 3.99 -6.06 -1.22
C ARG A 45 4.67 -6.31 -2.55
N TYR A 46 5.35 -5.30 -3.05
CA TYR A 46 6.07 -5.37 -4.31
C TYR A 46 7.55 -5.07 -4.13
N ALA A 47 8.38 -5.74 -4.91
CA ALA A 47 9.77 -5.40 -5.13
C ALA A 47 9.93 -4.76 -6.51
N ALA A 48 10.60 -3.61 -6.56
CA ALA A 48 10.93 -2.93 -7.80
C ALA A 48 12.46 -2.84 -7.94
N ARG A 49 12.95 -3.33 -9.09
CA ARG A 49 14.35 -3.27 -9.49
C ARG A 49 14.49 -2.34 -10.70
N PRO A 50 15.61 -1.60 -10.83
CA PRO A 50 15.82 -0.72 -11.97
C PRO A 50 15.78 -1.49 -13.29
N GLY A 51 14.96 -1.04 -14.23
CA GLY A 51 14.81 -1.65 -15.56
C GLY A 51 13.95 -2.91 -15.62
N GLN A 52 13.31 -3.32 -14.51
CA GLN A 52 12.42 -4.48 -14.46
C GLN A 52 11.01 -4.09 -13.99
N PRO A 53 9.97 -4.79 -14.44
CA PRO A 53 8.64 -4.63 -13.87
C PRO A 53 8.66 -4.97 -12.38
N ARG A 54 7.72 -4.39 -11.62
CA ARG A 54 7.53 -4.76 -10.22
C ARG A 54 7.09 -6.21 -10.09
N GLU A 55 7.57 -6.89 -9.05
CA GLU A 55 7.23 -8.28 -8.77
C GLU A 55 6.56 -8.41 -7.40
N SER A 56 5.57 -9.29 -7.29
CA SER A 56 4.93 -9.62 -6.02
C SER A 56 5.94 -10.25 -5.07
N ALA A 57 5.94 -9.79 -3.83
CA ALA A 57 6.84 -10.27 -2.77
C ALA A 57 6.02 -10.71 -1.55
N PRO A 58 6.55 -11.64 -0.72
CA PRO A 58 5.94 -11.99 0.54
C PRO A 58 5.69 -10.76 1.42
N ALA A 59 4.42 -10.55 1.75
CA ALA A 59 3.98 -9.48 2.62
C ALA A 59 4.07 -9.96 4.07
N HIS A 60 5.14 -9.57 4.76
CA HIS A 60 5.29 -9.81 6.19
C HIS A 60 4.87 -8.56 6.95
N PHE A 61 3.96 -8.75 7.90
CA PHE A 61 3.49 -7.70 8.79
C PHE A 61 3.73 -8.13 10.23
N THR A 62 4.37 -7.27 11.02
CA THR A 62 4.28 -7.38 12.47
C THR A 62 2.95 -6.80 12.93
N ARG A 63 2.52 -7.14 14.15
CA ARG A 63 1.32 -6.54 14.76
C ARG A 63 1.38 -5.02 14.77
N GLU A 64 2.55 -4.46 15.06
CA GLU A 64 2.77 -3.02 15.08
C GLU A 64 2.63 -2.39 13.68
N THR A 65 3.23 -3.00 12.67
CA THR A 65 3.11 -2.51 11.29
C THR A 65 1.66 -2.60 10.81
N LEU A 66 0.96 -3.70 11.10
CA LEU A 66 -0.45 -3.85 10.74
C LEU A 66 -1.32 -2.77 11.41
N GLY A 67 -1.10 -2.50 12.70
CA GLY A 67 -1.83 -1.46 13.43
C GLY A 67 -1.60 -0.06 12.85
N ARG A 68 -0.36 0.28 12.49
CA ARG A 68 -0.04 1.58 11.84
C ARG A 68 -0.70 1.71 10.47
N LEU A 69 -0.67 0.65 9.66
CA LEU A 69 -1.31 0.68 8.34
C LEU A 69 -2.82 0.85 8.45
N ALA A 70 -3.46 0.19 9.42
CA ALA A 70 -4.89 0.37 9.67
C ALA A 70 -5.23 1.83 10.06
N ASP A 71 -4.41 2.45 10.90
CA ASP A 71 -4.57 3.86 11.31
C ASP A 71 -4.41 4.82 10.12
N ASP A 72 -3.36 4.63 9.29
CA ASP A 72 -3.12 5.39 8.05
C ASP A 72 -4.34 5.31 7.10
N ILE A 73 -4.95 4.12 6.97
CA ILE A 73 -6.13 3.90 6.12
C ILE A 73 -7.34 4.65 6.69
N ILE A 74 -7.63 4.49 7.99
CA ILE A 74 -8.77 5.13 8.65
C ILE A 74 -8.67 6.66 8.55
N GLU A 75 -7.47 7.22 8.74
CA GLU A 75 -7.25 8.65 8.58
C GLU A 75 -7.52 9.10 7.13
N SER A 76 -7.07 8.33 6.16
CA SER A 76 -7.20 8.66 4.74
C SER A 76 -8.63 8.53 4.20
N THR A 77 -9.49 7.73 4.85
CA THR A 77 -10.89 7.55 4.45
C THR A 77 -11.88 8.43 5.23
N ARG A 78 -11.42 9.28 6.16
CA ARG A 78 -12.31 10.13 7.00
C ARG A 78 -13.02 11.27 6.26
N GLY A 79 -12.86 11.39 4.94
CA GLY A 79 -13.42 12.48 4.12
C GLY A 79 -14.05 12.06 2.79
N ASP A 80 -14.29 10.77 2.57
CA ASP A 80 -15.10 10.26 1.42
C ASP A 80 -16.56 10.07 1.84
#